data_AF-A0A961LNQ2-F1
#
_entry.id   AF-A0A961LNQ2-F1
#
_cell.length_a   1.000
_cell.length_b   1.000
_cell.length_c   1.000
_cell.angle_alpha   90.00
_cell.angle_beta   90.00
_cell.angle_gamma   90.00
#
_symmetry.space_group_name_H-M   'P 1'
#
loop_
_entity.id
_entity.type
_entity.pdbx_description
1 polymer ?
#
loop_
_entity_poly.entity_id
_entity_poly.type
_entity_poly.pdbx_seq_one_letter_code
_entity_poly.pdbx_strand_id
1 'polypeptide(L)'
;MTKIDNPLFDGQTDIAAAIAAAGNGETQALITERLRELAAPPQKSGNLSGDLTGALQADGKALSFLAGAFTLSPFLRDCALIAPENLVEALSRPFGVGAQAITGETAALWRTAQSDADLMTGLRRAKRRMALCLGLADLGGWMEACDITRHLSQFADAALSATVDHLLRAQHQAGRIQLPDPDNPSAGSGLIVLGMGKYGAFEL
;
A
#
# COMPACT_ATOMS: atom_id res chain seq x y z
N MET A 1 -1.51 25.84 -3.04
CA MET A 1 -1.90 24.69 -2.20
C MET A 1 -2.58 23.71 -3.13
N THR A 2 -1.91 22.61 -3.48
CA THR A 2 -2.52 21.54 -4.26
C THR A 2 -3.50 20.84 -3.33
N LYS A 3 -4.80 20.88 -3.64
CA LYS A 3 -5.81 20.24 -2.78
C LYS A 3 -5.52 18.74 -2.76
N ILE A 4 -5.38 18.17 -1.57
CA ILE A 4 -5.20 16.73 -1.40
C ILE A 4 -6.56 16.09 -1.65
N ASP A 5 -6.63 15.29 -2.70
CA ASP A 5 -7.85 14.63 -3.15
C ASP A 5 -7.87 13.22 -2.53
N ASN A 6 -8.26 13.12 -1.27
CA ASN A 6 -8.40 11.86 -0.56
C ASN A 6 -9.63 11.93 0.37
N PRO A 7 -10.48 10.90 0.40
CA PRO A 7 -11.74 10.92 1.13
C PRO A 7 -11.58 11.10 2.65
N LEU A 8 -10.38 10.84 3.20
CA LEU A 8 -10.04 11.17 4.58
C LEU A 8 -10.23 12.66 4.91
N PHE A 9 -9.99 13.55 3.94
CA PHE A 9 -10.02 15.02 4.12
C PHE A 9 -11.32 15.68 3.63
N ASP A 10 -12.28 14.90 3.11
CA ASP A 10 -13.51 15.44 2.52
C ASP A 10 -14.63 15.70 3.56
N GLY A 11 -14.39 15.37 4.83
CA GLY A 11 -15.25 15.75 5.96
C GLY A 11 -16.63 15.07 6.03
N GLN A 12 -16.96 14.19 5.07
CA GLN A 12 -18.27 13.52 4.95
C GLN A 12 -18.39 12.21 5.75
N THR A 13 -17.28 11.65 6.21
CA THR A 13 -17.28 10.34 6.87
C THR A 13 -17.62 10.47 8.35
N ASP A 14 -18.55 9.66 8.84
CA ASP A 14 -18.86 9.56 10.27
C ASP A 14 -17.77 8.77 10.99
N ILE A 15 -16.61 9.41 11.16
CA ILE A 15 -15.40 8.88 11.81
C ILE A 15 -15.70 8.49 13.28
N ALA A 16 -16.85 8.90 13.84
CA ALA A 16 -17.27 8.60 15.20
C ALA A 16 -17.35 7.09 15.50
N ALA A 17 -17.75 6.25 14.54
CA ALA A 17 -17.81 4.79 14.74
C ALA A 17 -16.41 4.16 14.84
N ALA A 18 -15.46 4.61 14.02
CA ALA A 18 -14.06 4.15 14.06
C ALA A 18 -13.31 4.67 15.30
N ILE A 19 -13.62 5.88 15.77
CA ILE A 19 -13.08 6.48 17.00
C ILE A 19 -13.62 5.77 18.24
N ALA A 20 -14.91 5.43 18.28
CA ALA A 20 -15.54 4.81 19.45
C ALA A 20 -15.04 3.38 19.75
N ALA A 21 -14.54 2.67 18.72
CA ALA A 21 -14.01 1.31 18.88
C ALA A 21 -12.57 1.27 19.43
N ALA A 22 -11.80 2.35 19.28
CA ALA A 22 -10.39 2.40 19.65
C ALA A 22 -10.22 2.68 21.16
N GLY A 23 -10.08 1.60 21.94
CA GLY A 23 -9.95 1.63 23.40
C GLY A 23 -8.78 2.46 23.97
N ASN A 24 -8.88 2.70 25.29
CA ASN A 24 -7.97 3.41 26.20
C ASN A 24 -7.31 4.69 25.65
N GLY A 25 -7.88 5.84 26.01
CA GLY A 25 -7.47 7.18 25.54
C GLY A 25 -5.99 7.54 25.71
N GLU A 26 -5.24 6.89 26.60
CA GLU A 26 -3.79 7.08 26.76
C GLU A 26 -2.98 6.59 25.55
N THR A 27 -3.33 5.44 24.97
CA THR A 27 -2.61 4.88 23.80
C THR A 27 -2.90 5.70 22.54
N GLN A 28 -4.14 6.15 22.38
CA GLN A 28 -4.52 7.08 21.32
C GLN A 28 -3.78 8.42 21.43
N ALA A 29 -3.64 8.97 22.64
CA ALA A 29 -2.93 10.23 22.86
C ALA A 29 -1.44 10.12 22.44
N LEU A 30 -0.75 9.05 22.85
CA LEU A 30 0.64 8.80 22.47
C LEU A 30 0.82 8.62 20.96
N ILE A 31 -0.08 7.86 20.32
CA ILE A 31 -0.04 7.66 18.86
C ILE A 31 -0.32 8.97 18.13
N THR A 32 -1.23 9.80 18.62
CA THR A 32 -1.53 11.11 18.04
C THR A 32 -0.31 12.03 18.15
N GLU A 33 0.39 12.01 19.28
CA GLU A 33 1.63 12.77 19.46
C GLU A 33 2.72 12.30 18.50
N ARG A 34 2.93 10.98 18.37
CA ARG A 34 3.86 10.41 17.37
C ARG A 34 3.49 10.74 15.94
N LEU A 35 2.20 10.77 15.61
CA LEU A 35 1.71 11.16 14.29
C LEU A 35 1.98 12.64 14.01
N ARG A 36 1.84 13.52 15.01
CA ARG A 36 2.24 14.93 14.90
C ARG A 36 3.75 15.10 14.73
N GLU A 37 4.55 14.29 15.42
CA GLU A 37 6.01 14.28 15.25
C GLU A 37 6.43 13.80 13.85
N LEU A 38 5.79 12.75 13.32
CA LEU A 38 6.01 12.27 11.95
C LEU A 38 5.50 13.27 10.90
N ALA A 39 4.46 14.03 11.24
CA ALA A 39 3.98 15.20 10.51
C ALA A 39 4.73 16.48 10.93
N ALA A 40 5.98 16.41 11.38
CA ALA A 40 6.85 17.59 11.43
C ALA A 40 7.50 17.78 10.05
N PRO A 41 7.68 19.01 9.56
CA PRO A 41 8.13 19.24 8.19
C PRO A 41 9.49 18.57 7.93
N PRO A 42 9.62 17.72 6.90
CA PRO A 42 10.92 17.17 6.54
C PRO A 42 11.81 18.30 6.02
N GLN A 43 13.02 18.43 6.56
CA GLN A 43 13.95 19.50 6.19
C GLN A 43 14.42 19.47 4.73
N LYS A 44 14.04 18.47 3.92
CA LYS A 44 14.26 18.41 2.46
C LYS A 44 13.49 17.22 1.88
N SER A 45 12.35 17.46 1.24
CA SER A 45 11.85 16.70 0.08
C SER A 45 10.43 17.14 -0.28
N GLY A 46 10.24 17.69 -1.49
CA GLY A 46 8.96 17.75 -2.20
C GLY A 46 7.81 18.48 -1.52
N ASN A 47 7.33 19.56 -2.14
CA ASN A 47 6.05 20.24 -1.88
C ASN A 47 4.88 19.36 -1.38
N LEU A 48 4.72 18.13 -1.86
CA LEU A 48 3.64 17.21 -1.45
C LEU A 48 3.69 16.79 0.04
N SER A 49 4.88 16.58 0.61
CA SER A 49 5.02 16.11 2.00
C SER A 49 4.67 17.22 3.01
N GLY A 50 5.02 18.46 2.67
CA GLY A 50 4.67 19.67 3.43
C GLY A 50 3.18 19.98 3.36
N ASP A 51 2.56 19.84 2.19
CA ASP A 51 1.12 20.08 2.00
C ASP A 51 0.27 19.05 2.80
N LEU A 52 0.65 17.77 2.81
CA LEU A 52 -0.05 16.73 3.59
C LEU A 52 0.15 16.89 5.09
N THR A 53 1.36 17.24 5.50
CA THR A 53 1.66 17.56 6.89
C THR A 53 0.77 18.71 7.39
N GLY A 54 0.65 19.79 6.61
CA GLY A 54 -0.24 20.90 6.93
C GLY A 54 -1.71 20.50 6.96
N ALA A 55 -2.15 19.65 6.04
CA ALA A 55 -3.52 19.14 6.00
C ALA A 55 -3.85 18.26 7.22
N LEU A 56 -2.94 17.36 7.63
CA LEU A 56 -3.11 16.52 8.82
C LEU A 56 -3.13 17.36 10.10
N GLN A 57 -2.27 18.38 10.22
CA GLN A 57 -2.28 19.27 11.38
C GLN A 57 -3.54 20.14 11.46
N ALA A 58 -4.07 20.55 10.30
CA ALA A 58 -5.29 21.35 10.22
C ALA A 58 -6.57 20.51 10.47
N ASP A 59 -6.54 19.21 10.17
CA ASP A 59 -7.69 18.32 10.32
C ASP A 59 -7.55 17.38 11.53
N GLY A 60 -8.09 17.83 12.66
CA GLY A 60 -8.14 17.05 13.89
C GLY A 60 -8.89 15.72 13.75
N LYS A 61 -9.87 15.61 12.84
CA LYS A 61 -10.62 14.36 12.62
C LYS A 61 -9.75 13.33 11.90
N ALA A 62 -8.95 13.76 10.92
CA ALA A 62 -8.01 12.88 10.22
C ALA A 62 -6.95 12.31 11.18
N LEU A 63 -6.41 13.14 12.08
CA LEU A 63 -5.49 12.68 13.12
C LEU A 63 -6.14 11.70 14.10
N SER A 64 -7.35 11.99 14.56
CA SER A 64 -8.09 11.08 15.45
C SER A 64 -8.40 9.74 14.76
N PHE A 65 -8.76 9.76 13.48
CA PHE A 65 -8.96 8.53 12.70
C PHE A 65 -7.68 7.70 12.64
N LEU A 66 -6.55 8.29 12.22
CA LEU A 66 -5.28 7.57 12.12
C LEU A 66 -4.83 7.02 13.48
N ALA A 67 -5.00 7.79 14.56
CA ALA A 67 -4.72 7.32 15.91
C ALA A 67 -5.61 6.14 16.31
N GLY A 68 -6.89 6.17 15.95
CA GLY A 68 -7.82 5.06 16.14
C GLY A 68 -7.42 3.83 15.33
N ALA A 69 -7.17 4.00 14.03
CA ALA A 69 -6.76 2.93 13.12
C ALA A 69 -5.47 2.24 13.57
N PHE A 70 -4.48 2.99 14.04
CA PHE A 70 -3.21 2.45 14.53
C PHE A 70 -3.28 1.86 15.94
N THR A 71 -4.26 2.28 16.74
CA THR A 71 -4.61 1.59 18.00
C THR A 71 -5.25 0.23 17.72
N LEU A 72 -6.20 0.20 16.78
CA LEU A 72 -6.97 -1.01 16.43
C LEU A 72 -6.17 -2.02 15.61
N SER A 73 -5.25 -1.53 14.77
CA SER A 73 -4.40 -2.37 13.92
C SER A 73 -2.92 -2.09 14.17
N PRO A 74 -2.29 -2.84 15.09
CA PRO A 74 -0.83 -2.84 15.27
C PRO A 74 -0.08 -3.06 13.97
N PHE A 75 -0.62 -3.90 13.08
CA PHE A 75 -0.02 -4.17 11.78
C PHE A 75 0.04 -2.92 10.88
N LEU A 76 -1.04 -2.14 10.79
CA LEU A 76 -1.04 -0.89 10.00
C LEU A 76 -0.11 0.16 10.63
N ARG A 77 -0.14 0.27 11.96
CA ARG A 77 0.79 1.14 12.68
C ARG A 77 2.24 0.80 12.36
N ASP A 78 2.61 -0.48 12.46
CA ASP A 78 3.97 -0.93 12.20
C ASP A 78 4.37 -0.70 10.72
N CYS A 79 3.43 -0.89 9.78
CA CYS A 79 3.66 -0.54 8.37
C CYS A 79 3.96 0.95 8.17
N ALA A 80 3.25 1.83 8.88
CA ALA A 80 3.49 3.28 8.84
C ALA A 80 4.81 3.67 9.53
N LEU A 81 5.18 3.01 10.62
CA LEU A 81 6.43 3.30 11.35
C LEU A 81 7.68 2.81 10.63
N ILE A 82 7.62 1.66 9.95
CA ILE A 82 8.76 1.11 9.20
C ILE A 82 9.18 2.04 8.06
N ALA A 83 8.22 2.71 7.42
CA ALA A 83 8.45 3.59 6.29
C ALA A 83 7.34 4.66 6.26
N PRO A 84 7.53 5.79 6.99
CA PRO A 84 6.55 6.87 7.08
C PRO A 84 6.15 7.48 5.74
N GLU A 85 7.04 7.42 4.75
CA GLU A 85 6.77 7.84 3.38
C GLU A 85 5.59 7.09 2.74
N ASN A 86 5.35 5.83 3.14
CA ASN A 86 4.22 5.05 2.63
C ASN A 86 2.88 5.57 3.15
N LEU A 87 2.85 6.12 4.37
CA LEU A 87 1.65 6.77 4.91
C LEU A 87 1.36 8.05 4.13
N VAL A 88 2.40 8.85 3.87
CA VAL A 88 2.28 10.06 3.04
C VAL A 88 1.73 9.71 1.66
N GLU A 89 2.27 8.67 1.04
CA GLU A 89 1.81 8.21 -0.27
C GLU A 89 0.35 7.73 -0.23
N ALA A 90 -0.03 6.89 0.74
CA ALA A 90 -1.38 6.36 0.86
C ALA A 90 -2.44 7.47 1.00
N LEU A 91 -2.09 8.58 1.65
CA LEU A 91 -2.98 9.71 1.87
C LEU A 91 -2.92 10.79 0.78
N SER A 92 -1.97 10.70 -0.15
CA SER A 92 -1.74 11.72 -1.19
C SER A 92 -2.75 11.71 -2.34
N ARG A 93 -3.49 10.60 -2.51
CA ARG A 93 -4.42 10.37 -3.62
C ARG A 93 -5.59 9.48 -3.17
N PRO A 94 -6.67 9.33 -3.96
CA PRO A 94 -7.79 8.46 -3.59
C PRO A 94 -7.33 7.00 -3.45
N PHE A 95 -7.86 6.25 -2.47
CA PHE A 95 -7.37 4.90 -2.14
C PHE A 95 -7.42 3.92 -3.31
N GLY A 96 -8.48 3.93 -4.14
CA GLY A 96 -8.55 3.07 -5.32
C GLY A 96 -7.46 3.38 -6.36
N VAL A 97 -7.17 4.66 -6.57
CA VAL A 97 -6.09 5.11 -7.47
C VAL A 97 -4.71 4.74 -6.90
N GLY A 98 -4.54 4.88 -5.58
CA GLY A 98 -3.35 4.43 -4.86
C GLY A 98 -3.10 2.93 -5.01
N ALA A 99 -4.13 2.11 -4.77
CA ALA A 99 -4.06 0.66 -4.92
C ALA A 99 -3.69 0.25 -6.35
N GLN A 100 -4.30 0.86 -7.37
CA GLN A 100 -3.97 0.59 -8.78
C GLN A 100 -2.51 0.95 -9.11
N ALA A 101 -2.04 2.10 -8.63
CA ALA A 101 -0.65 2.52 -8.86
C ALA A 101 0.35 1.54 -8.21
N ILE A 102 0.11 1.14 -6.96
CA ILE A 102 0.93 0.17 -6.24
C ILE A 102 0.96 -1.17 -7.00
N THR A 103 -0.18 -1.64 -7.50
CA THR A 103 -0.25 -2.87 -8.31
C THR A 103 0.58 -2.76 -9.59
N GLY A 104 0.47 -1.64 -10.32
CA GLY A 104 1.24 -1.41 -11.54
C GLY A 104 2.75 -1.36 -11.31
N GLU A 105 3.19 -0.66 -10.25
CA GLU A 105 4.59 -0.61 -9.85
C GLU A 105 5.10 -2.00 -9.44
N THR A 106 4.28 -2.77 -8.72
CA THR A 106 4.59 -4.14 -8.30
C THR A 106 4.83 -5.05 -9.50
N ALA A 107 3.96 -4.98 -10.51
CA ALA A 107 4.11 -5.74 -11.76
C ALA A 107 5.40 -5.39 -12.52
N ALA A 108 5.97 -4.19 -12.32
CA ALA A 108 7.19 -3.75 -12.97
C ALA A 108 8.48 -4.05 -12.19
N LEU A 109 8.40 -4.48 -10.92
CA LEU A 109 9.58 -4.64 -10.04
C LEU A 109 10.66 -5.56 -10.62
N TRP A 110 10.25 -6.60 -11.35
CA TRP A 110 11.18 -7.56 -11.96
C TRP A 110 12.15 -6.90 -12.94
N ARG A 111 11.74 -5.81 -13.59
CA ARG A 111 12.58 -5.13 -14.59
C ARG A 111 13.82 -4.53 -13.97
N THR A 112 13.69 -3.98 -12.76
CA THR A 112 14.76 -3.26 -12.04
C THR A 112 15.47 -4.11 -10.99
N ALA A 113 14.89 -5.24 -10.56
CA ALA A 113 15.52 -6.13 -9.60
C ALA A 113 16.80 -6.77 -10.17
N GLN A 114 17.91 -6.65 -9.45
CA GLN A 114 19.20 -7.21 -9.85
C GLN A 114 19.45 -8.59 -9.23
N SER A 115 18.73 -8.92 -8.16
CA SER A 115 18.81 -10.20 -7.46
C SER A 115 17.46 -10.61 -6.88
N ASP A 116 17.35 -11.88 -6.48
CA ASP A 116 16.19 -12.40 -5.77
C ASP A 116 15.95 -11.61 -4.47
N ALA A 117 17.02 -11.23 -3.77
CA ALA A 117 16.93 -10.44 -2.54
C ALA A 117 16.33 -9.05 -2.80
N ASP A 118 16.68 -8.41 -3.92
CA ASP A 118 16.13 -7.10 -4.30
C ASP A 118 14.66 -7.21 -4.64
N LEU A 119 14.27 -8.21 -5.45
CA LEU A 119 12.87 -8.45 -5.80
C LEU A 119 12.04 -8.71 -4.53
N MET A 120 12.49 -9.63 -3.68
CA MET A 120 11.80 -9.97 -2.44
C MET A 120 11.70 -8.75 -1.50
N THR A 121 12.69 -7.85 -1.49
CA THR A 121 12.64 -6.60 -0.73
C THR A 121 11.60 -5.65 -1.32
N GLY A 122 11.56 -5.49 -2.64
CA GLY A 122 10.56 -4.70 -3.36
C GLY A 122 9.14 -5.18 -3.09
N LEU A 123 8.89 -6.49 -3.23
CA LEU A 123 7.58 -7.10 -2.99
C LEU A 123 7.10 -6.90 -1.54
N ARG A 124 7.99 -7.00 -0.55
CA ARG A 124 7.64 -6.72 0.86
C ARG A 124 7.31 -5.26 1.11
N ARG A 125 8.00 -4.33 0.43
CA ARG A 125 7.67 -2.89 0.50
C ARG A 125 6.30 -2.63 -0.13
N ALA A 126 6.04 -3.18 -1.32
CA ALA A 126 4.77 -3.06 -2.01
C ALA A 126 3.60 -3.62 -1.18
N LYS A 127 3.79 -4.78 -0.52
CA LYS A 127 2.79 -5.37 0.38
C LYS A 127 2.41 -4.42 1.52
N ARG A 128 3.38 -3.75 2.15
CA ARG A 128 3.12 -2.79 3.23
C ARG A 128 2.39 -1.55 2.72
N ARG A 129 2.75 -1.04 1.55
CA ARG A 129 2.06 0.07 0.88
C ARG A 129 0.60 -0.28 0.59
N MET A 130 0.36 -1.45 0.00
CA MET A 130 -0.99 -1.94 -0.29
C MET A 130 -1.82 -2.12 1.00
N ALA A 131 -1.22 -2.70 2.04
CA ALA A 131 -1.87 -2.87 3.34
C ALA A 131 -2.28 -1.53 3.97
N LEU A 132 -1.41 -0.52 3.95
CA LEU A 132 -1.75 0.82 4.43
C LEU A 132 -2.87 1.44 3.59
N CYS A 133 -2.77 1.37 2.27
CA CYS A 133 -3.75 1.96 1.37
C CYS A 133 -5.15 1.35 1.56
N LEU A 134 -5.28 0.03 1.41
CA LEU A 134 -6.59 -0.64 1.51
C LEU A 134 -7.07 -0.78 2.96
N GLY A 135 -6.16 -0.97 3.92
CA GLY A 135 -6.54 -1.10 5.33
C GLY A 135 -7.10 0.19 5.91
N LEU A 136 -6.58 1.36 5.49
CA LEU A 136 -7.18 2.64 5.85
C LEU A 136 -8.51 2.88 5.11
N ALA A 137 -8.62 2.46 3.84
CA ALA A 137 -9.87 2.52 3.09
C ALA A 137 -10.99 1.70 3.75
N ASP A 138 -10.67 0.48 4.19
CA ASP A 138 -11.57 -0.44 4.87
C ASP A 138 -12.05 0.12 6.22
N LEU A 139 -11.11 0.53 7.08
CA LEU A 139 -11.43 1.09 8.40
C LEU A 139 -12.22 2.41 8.30
N GLY A 140 -12.00 3.18 7.23
CA GLY A 140 -12.74 4.41 6.96
C GLY A 140 -14.08 4.20 6.28
N GLY A 141 -14.40 2.98 5.82
CA GLY A 141 -15.61 2.71 5.04
C GLY A 141 -15.64 3.42 3.69
N TRP A 142 -14.48 3.76 3.12
CA TRP A 142 -14.36 4.48 1.84
C TRP A 142 -14.37 3.56 0.62
N MET A 143 -14.33 2.26 0.84
CA MET A 143 -14.34 1.25 -0.20
C MET A 143 -15.14 0.05 0.28
N GLU A 144 -15.98 -0.48 -0.60
CA GLU A 144 -16.74 -1.70 -0.32
C GLU A 144 -15.80 -2.90 -0.15
N ALA A 145 -16.17 -3.83 0.72
CA ALA A 145 -15.36 -5.03 0.98
C ALA A 145 -15.04 -5.81 -0.31
N CYS A 146 -15.99 -5.91 -1.24
CA CYS A 146 -15.79 -6.57 -2.53
C CYS A 146 -14.74 -5.88 -3.42
N ASP A 147 -14.59 -4.56 -3.32
CA ASP A 147 -13.59 -3.82 -4.08
C ASP A 147 -12.21 -3.97 -3.43
N ILE A 148 -12.16 -4.00 -2.09
CA ILE A 148 -10.93 -4.28 -1.33
C ILE A 148 -10.37 -5.65 -1.72
N THR A 149 -11.18 -6.71 -1.66
CA THR A 149 -10.72 -8.07 -1.99
C THR A 149 -10.31 -8.20 -3.46
N ARG A 150 -11.01 -7.52 -4.36
CA ARG A 150 -10.60 -7.43 -5.78
C ARG A 150 -9.23 -6.79 -5.95
N HIS A 151 -8.97 -5.66 -5.27
CA HIS A 151 -7.66 -5.02 -5.31
C HIS A 151 -6.56 -5.89 -4.70
N LEU A 152 -6.85 -6.64 -3.63
CA LEU A 152 -5.92 -7.61 -3.05
C LEU A 152 -5.59 -8.76 -4.01
N SER A 153 -6.59 -9.31 -4.70
CA SER A 153 -6.39 -10.32 -5.74
C SER A 153 -5.53 -9.81 -6.89
N GLN A 154 -5.82 -8.62 -7.41
CA GLN A 154 -5.03 -8.00 -8.49
C GLN A 154 -3.58 -7.71 -8.04
N PHE A 155 -3.39 -7.28 -6.79
CA PHE A 155 -2.07 -7.08 -6.22
C PHE A 155 -1.30 -8.40 -6.10
N ALA A 156 -1.97 -9.48 -5.67
CA ALA A 156 -1.37 -10.81 -5.59
C ALA A 156 -0.96 -11.33 -6.98
N ASP A 157 -1.81 -11.13 -8.00
CA ASP A 157 -1.49 -11.43 -9.40
C ASP A 157 -0.23 -10.67 -9.83
N ALA A 158 -0.17 -9.36 -9.62
CA ALA A 158 0.99 -8.55 -10.00
C ALA A 158 2.29 -8.99 -9.30
N ALA A 159 2.23 -9.31 -8.01
CA ALA A 159 3.37 -9.82 -7.25
C ALA A 159 3.84 -11.19 -7.75
N LEU A 160 2.89 -12.08 -8.08
CA LEU A 160 3.18 -13.39 -8.63
C LEU A 160 3.80 -13.26 -10.03
N SER A 161 3.19 -12.49 -10.93
CA SER A 161 3.69 -12.24 -12.28
C SER A 161 5.10 -11.66 -12.26
N ALA A 162 5.37 -10.65 -11.42
CA ALA A 162 6.72 -10.09 -11.29
C ALA A 162 7.74 -11.14 -10.79
N THR A 163 7.33 -12.01 -9.87
CA THR A 163 8.20 -13.09 -9.38
C THR A 163 8.52 -14.10 -10.49
N VAL A 164 7.50 -14.51 -11.25
CA VAL A 164 7.64 -15.44 -12.37
C VAL A 164 8.54 -14.84 -13.45
N ASP A 165 8.29 -13.59 -13.85
CA ASP A 165 9.06 -12.92 -14.89
C ASP A 165 10.55 -12.79 -14.50
N HIS A 166 10.82 -12.42 -13.24
CA HIS A 166 12.18 -12.34 -12.71
C HIS A 166 12.91 -13.68 -12.79
N LEU A 167 12.27 -14.75 -12.31
CA LEU A 167 12.88 -16.09 -12.27
C LEU A 167 13.10 -16.66 -13.68
N LEU A 168 12.12 -16.51 -14.58
CA LEU A 168 12.25 -16.95 -15.96
C LEU A 168 13.38 -16.20 -16.67
N ARG A 169 13.45 -14.88 -16.54
CA ARG A 169 14.54 -14.08 -17.11
C ARG A 169 15.90 -14.51 -16.57
N ALA A 170 16.01 -14.77 -15.26
CA ALA A 170 17.25 -15.24 -14.65
C ALA A 170 17.67 -16.63 -15.19
N GLN A 171 16.73 -17.57 -15.33
CA GLN A 171 17.05 -18.88 -15.93
C GLN A 171 17.46 -18.76 -17.40
N HIS A 172 16.85 -17.82 -18.14
CA HIS A 172 17.22 -17.54 -19.52
C HIS A 172 18.64 -16.98 -19.63
N GLN A 173 18.98 -15.98 -18.82
CA GLN A 173 20.32 -15.39 -18.76
C GLN A 173 21.39 -16.41 -18.34
N ALA A 174 21.02 -17.37 -17.49
CA ALA A 174 21.89 -18.48 -17.10
C ALA A 174 22.05 -19.56 -18.18
N GLY A 175 21.38 -19.44 -19.34
CA GLY A 175 21.42 -20.40 -20.44
C GLY A 175 20.71 -21.73 -20.14
N ARG A 176 19.87 -21.78 -19.10
CA ARG A 176 19.15 -23.00 -18.70
C ARG A 176 17.85 -23.20 -19.45
N ILE A 177 17.23 -22.10 -19.88
CA ILE A 177 16.03 -22.09 -20.73
C ILE A 177 16.19 -21.06 -21.85
N GLN A 178 15.46 -21.24 -22.94
CA GLN A 178 15.34 -20.24 -24.00
C GLN A 178 13.93 -19.66 -23.95
N LEU A 179 13.82 -18.37 -23.64
CA LEU A 179 12.54 -17.67 -23.71
C LEU A 179 12.29 -17.17 -25.14
N PRO A 180 11.03 -17.16 -25.62
CA PRO A 180 10.68 -16.52 -26.89
C PRO A 180 10.93 -15.01 -26.89
N ASP A 181 10.63 -14.35 -25.76
CA ASP A 181 10.81 -12.91 -25.57
C ASP A 181 11.29 -12.61 -24.12
N PRO A 182 12.58 -12.29 -23.92
CA PRO A 182 13.11 -11.93 -22.61
C PRO A 182 12.58 -10.62 -22.01
N ASP A 183 11.94 -9.74 -22.81
CA ASP A 183 11.28 -8.52 -22.33
C ASP A 183 9.83 -8.77 -21.90
N ASN A 184 9.30 -9.97 -22.20
CA ASN A 184 8.02 -10.48 -21.74
C ASN A 184 8.14 -11.95 -21.27
N PRO A 185 8.88 -12.23 -20.18
CA PRO A 185 9.40 -13.57 -19.90
C PRO A 185 8.35 -14.65 -19.72
N SER A 186 7.21 -14.34 -19.09
CA SER A 186 6.12 -15.30 -18.88
C SER A 186 5.40 -15.70 -20.17
N ALA A 187 5.32 -14.79 -21.16
CA ALA A 187 4.59 -15.04 -22.39
C ALA A 187 5.25 -16.14 -23.24
N GLY A 188 4.50 -17.22 -23.49
CA GLY A 188 5.00 -18.35 -24.27
C GLY A 188 6.08 -19.19 -23.57
N SER A 189 6.33 -18.98 -22.27
CA SER A 189 7.30 -19.76 -21.48
C SER A 189 6.89 -21.22 -21.25
N GLY A 190 5.60 -21.54 -21.41
CA GLY A 190 5.03 -22.85 -21.08
C GLY A 190 4.80 -23.09 -19.58
N LEU A 191 5.18 -22.13 -18.71
CA LEU A 191 4.89 -22.19 -17.28
C LEU A 191 3.43 -21.79 -17.01
N ILE A 192 2.73 -22.59 -16.22
CA ILE A 192 1.36 -22.33 -15.77
C ILE A 192 1.35 -22.32 -14.25
N VAL A 193 0.78 -21.27 -13.66
CA VAL A 193 0.52 -21.16 -12.22
C VAL A 193 -0.98 -21.10 -11.99
N LEU A 194 -1.52 -22.03 -11.20
CA LEU A 194 -2.95 -22.11 -10.90
C LEU A 194 -3.21 -21.62 -9.47
N GLY A 195 -3.82 -20.43 -9.36
CA GLY A 195 -4.31 -19.89 -8.10
C GLY A 195 -5.58 -20.61 -7.64
N MET A 196 -5.57 -21.16 -6.43
CA MET A 196 -6.69 -21.92 -5.88
C MET A 196 -7.37 -21.17 -4.71
N GLY A 197 -8.59 -21.56 -4.35
CA GLY A 197 -9.34 -20.97 -3.24
C GLY A 197 -9.73 -19.51 -3.49
N LYS A 198 -9.68 -18.68 -2.43
CA LYS A 198 -10.06 -17.25 -2.49
C LYS A 198 -9.33 -16.46 -3.57
N TYR A 199 -8.06 -16.79 -3.79
CA TYR A 199 -7.26 -16.16 -4.83
C TYR A 199 -7.80 -16.46 -6.23
N GLY A 200 -8.11 -17.72 -6.53
CA GLY A 200 -8.73 -18.10 -7.80
C GLY A 200 -10.15 -17.57 -7.98
N ALA A 201 -10.85 -17.25 -6.88
CA ALA A 201 -12.19 -16.67 -6.89
C ALA A 201 -12.21 -15.13 -6.90
N PHE A 202 -11.04 -14.46 -6.96
CA PHE A 202 -10.92 -13.00 -6.93
C PHE A 202 -11.52 -12.33 -5.66
N GLU A 203 -11.41 -13.02 -4.52
CA GLU A 203 -11.97 -12.60 -3.23
C GLU A 203 -10.95 -12.72 -2.08
N LEU A 204 -9.68 -12.41 -2.36
CA LEU A 204 -8.61 -12.47 -1.36
C LEU A 204 -8.93 -11.67 -0.09
#